data_AF-A0A2J0N0Z2-F1
#
_entry.id   AF-A0A2J0N0Z2-F1
#
_cell.length_a   1.000
_cell.length_b   1.000
_cell.length_c   1.000
_cell.angle_alpha   90.00
_cell.angle_beta   90.00
_cell.angle_gamma   90.00
#
_symmetry.space_group_name_H-M   'P 1'
#
loop_
_entity.id
_entity.type
_entity.pdbx_description
1 polymer ?
#
loop_
_entity_poly.entity_id
_entity_poly.type
_entity_poly.pdbx_seq_one_letter_code
_entity_poly.pdbx_strand_id
1 'polypeptide(L)'
;LQKTTLDTVFSVFYPSKDNKLRVLIEHAKLYEKLIKHKSFAVMKKHFKAYVSGWDGAKQLRVKLMDAENAEEVEEIIKNTH
;
A
#
# COMPACT_ATOMS: atom_id res chain seq x y z
N LEU A 1 -21.04 32.25 -18.97
CA LEU A 1 -20.36 32.01 -17.68
C LEU A 1 -19.65 30.67 -17.78
N GLN A 2 -18.33 30.71 -17.99
CA GLN A 2 -17.47 29.57 -18.28
C GLN A 2 -17.47 28.60 -17.08
N LYS A 3 -17.91 27.36 -17.30
CA LYS A 3 -17.60 26.24 -16.40
C LYS A 3 -16.12 25.92 -16.63
N THR A 4 -15.29 26.27 -15.68
CA THR A 4 -13.84 26.15 -15.73
C THR A 4 -13.42 24.68 -15.82
N THR A 5 -12.54 24.39 -16.77
CA THR A 5 -11.88 23.10 -17.05
C THR A 5 -11.04 22.52 -15.89
N LEU A 6 -11.15 23.04 -14.67
CA LEU A 6 -10.37 22.66 -13.50
C LEU A 6 -10.96 21.43 -12.77
N ASP A 7 -12.28 21.23 -12.83
CA ASP A 7 -12.96 20.11 -12.16
C ASP A 7 -12.72 18.75 -12.86
N THR A 8 -12.43 18.76 -14.16
CA THR A 8 -12.07 17.53 -14.90
C THR A 8 -10.61 17.13 -14.68
N VAL A 9 -9.73 18.10 -14.44
CA VAL A 9 -8.30 17.84 -14.13
C VAL A 9 -8.12 17.47 -12.65
N PHE A 10 -9.04 17.86 -11.77
CA PHE A 10 -9.05 17.45 -10.35
C PHE A 10 -9.55 16.01 -10.10
N SER A 11 -9.88 15.27 -11.17
CA SER A 11 -9.97 13.81 -11.15
C SER A 11 -8.58 13.18 -11.34
N VAL A 12 -7.57 13.68 -10.62
CA VAL A 12 -6.35 12.91 -10.38
C VAL A 12 -6.73 11.81 -9.41
N PHE A 13 -7.35 10.76 -9.97
CA PHE A 13 -7.66 9.45 -9.44
C PHE A 13 -7.29 9.28 -7.96
N TYR A 14 -8.19 9.65 -7.04
CA TYR A 14 -7.96 9.40 -5.62
C TYR A 14 -7.84 7.88 -5.47
N PRO A 15 -6.65 7.33 -5.16
CA PRO A 15 -6.49 5.89 -5.20
C PRO A 15 -7.34 5.29 -4.08
N SER A 16 -8.30 4.44 -4.45
CA SER A 16 -9.06 3.65 -3.51
C SER A 16 -8.12 2.87 -2.59
N LYS A 17 -8.61 2.45 -1.42
CA LYS A 17 -7.84 1.62 -0.48
C LYS A 17 -7.19 0.43 -1.19
N ASP A 18 -7.92 -0.23 -2.09
CA ASP A 18 -7.48 -1.42 -2.81
C ASP A 18 -6.31 -1.11 -3.75
N ASN A 19 -6.31 0.05 -4.40
CA ASN A 19 -5.19 0.49 -5.22
C ASN A 19 -3.94 0.74 -4.37
N LYS A 20 -4.08 1.37 -3.19
CA LYS A 20 -2.94 1.57 -2.27
C LYS A 20 -2.36 0.23 -1.80
N LEU A 21 -3.22 -0.74 -1.52
CA LEU A 21 -2.82 -2.09 -1.09
C LEU A 21 -2.14 -2.88 -2.22
N ARG A 22 -2.64 -2.78 -3.46
CA ARG A 22 -1.98 -3.38 -4.64
C ARG A 22 -0.59 -2.79 -4.87
N VAL A 23 -0.45 -1.46 -4.79
CA VAL A 23 0.87 -0.81 -4.93
C VAL A 23 1.82 -1.24 -3.81
N LEU A 24 1.30 -1.45 -2.59
CA LEU A 24 2.10 -1.96 -1.48
C LEU A 24 2.67 -3.36 -1.77
N ILE A 25 1.86 -4.26 -2.32
CA ILE A 25 2.29 -5.61 -2.72
C ILE A 25 3.38 -5.53 -3.80
N GLU A 26 3.16 -4.73 -4.83
CA GLU A 26 4.15 -4.55 -5.91
C GLU A 26 5.46 -3.96 -5.40
N HIS A 27 5.41 -2.98 -4.50
CA HIS A 27 6.60 -2.43 -3.87
C HIS A 27 7.34 -3.48 -3.03
N ALA A 28 6.62 -4.31 -2.25
CA ALA A 28 7.25 -5.38 -1.48
C ALA A 28 7.97 -6.40 -2.39
N LYS A 29 7.32 -6.83 -3.49
CA LYS A 29 7.92 -7.74 -4.49
C LYS A 29 9.14 -7.14 -5.17
N LEU A 30 9.07 -5.86 -5.56
CA LEU A 30 10.21 -5.15 -6.14
C LEU A 30 11.36 -4.98 -5.14
N TYR A 31 11.04 -4.72 -3.87
CA TYR A 31 12.03 -4.60 -2.80
C TYR A 31 12.82 -5.90 -2.67
N GLU A 32 12.18 -7.07 -2.61
CA GLU A 32 12.87 -8.37 -2.56
C GLU A 32 13.67 -8.66 -3.83
N LYS A 33 13.12 -8.33 -5.00
CA LYS A 33 13.78 -8.57 -6.29
C LYS A 33 15.05 -7.73 -6.46
N LEU A 34 14.99 -6.46 -6.07
CA LEU A 34 16.07 -5.48 -6.28
C LEU A 34 17.07 -5.44 -5.11
N ILE A 35 16.60 -5.67 -3.87
CA ILE A 35 17.37 -5.48 -2.64
C ILE A 35 17.53 -6.81 -1.90
N LYS A 36 18.36 -7.70 -2.43
CA LYS A 36 18.64 -9.02 -1.83
C LYS A 36 19.52 -9.00 -0.57
N HIS A 37 20.21 -7.89 -0.32
CA HIS A 37 21.23 -7.78 0.73
C HIS A 37 20.74 -7.05 2.00
N LYS A 38 19.49 -6.57 2.03
CA LYS A 38 18.90 -5.93 3.20
C LYS A 38 17.71 -6.72 3.71
N SER A 39 17.54 -6.73 5.02
CA SER A 39 16.35 -7.32 5.65
C SER A 39 15.06 -6.63 5.16
N PHE A 40 14.01 -7.42 5.02
CA PHE A 40 12.65 -6.96 4.73
C PHE A 40 12.09 -6.03 5.82
N ALA A 41 12.67 -6.02 7.03
CA ALA A 41 12.28 -5.10 8.10
C ALA A 41 12.37 -3.60 7.70
N VAL A 42 13.22 -3.24 6.72
CA VAL A 42 13.28 -1.88 6.18
C VAL A 42 11.98 -1.54 5.43
N MET A 43 11.40 -2.50 4.70
CA MET A 43 10.15 -2.34 3.96
C MET A 43 8.98 -1.99 4.88
N LYS A 44 8.95 -2.57 6.10
CA LYS A 44 7.90 -2.31 7.12
C LYS A 44 7.76 -0.82 7.48
N LYS A 45 8.83 -0.03 7.36
CA LYS A 45 8.80 1.43 7.61
C LYS A 45 7.89 2.18 6.64
N HIS A 46 7.66 1.63 5.45
CA HIS A 46 6.85 2.25 4.40
C HIS A 46 5.35 1.96 4.54
N PHE A 47 4.95 0.93 5.30
CA PHE A 47 3.55 0.49 5.40
C PHE A 47 2.61 1.57 5.94
N LYS A 48 3.11 2.47 6.79
CA LYS A 48 2.33 3.59 7.34
C LYS A 48 1.75 4.50 6.26
N ALA A 49 2.48 4.73 5.16
CA ALA A 49 2.05 5.62 4.09
C ALA A 49 0.91 5.01 3.25
N TYR A 50 1.00 3.70 2.97
CA TYR A 50 -0.01 2.98 2.19
C TYR A 50 -1.26 2.69 3.00
N VAL A 51 -1.09 2.24 4.24
CA VAL A 51 -2.19 1.79 5.10
C VAL A 51 -2.60 2.91 6.05
N SER A 52 -3.32 3.91 5.54
CA SER A 52 -3.79 5.06 6.33
C SER A 52 -5.05 5.72 5.77
N GLY A 53 -5.90 6.24 6.66
CA GLY A 53 -7.07 7.05 6.28
C GLY A 53 -8.37 6.27 6.05
N TRP A 54 -8.49 5.05 6.58
CA TRP A 54 -9.76 4.30 6.59
C TRP A 54 -9.92 3.49 7.89
N ASP A 55 -11.15 3.07 8.17
CA ASP A 55 -11.45 2.25 9.35
C ASP A 55 -10.85 0.84 9.24
N GLY A 56 -10.25 0.34 10.31
CA GLY A 56 -9.50 -0.93 10.29
C GLY A 56 -8.06 -0.85 9.76
N ALA A 57 -7.60 0.29 9.22
CA ALA A 57 -6.23 0.46 8.73
C ALA A 57 -5.16 0.21 9.81
N LYS A 58 -5.47 0.49 11.08
CA LYS A 58 -4.56 0.20 12.20
C LYS A 58 -4.40 -1.31 12.41
N GLN A 59 -5.49 -2.07 12.35
CA GLN A 59 -5.46 -3.53 12.56
C GLN A 59 -4.69 -4.22 11.44
N LEU A 60 -4.92 -3.82 10.19
CA LEU A 60 -4.16 -4.33 9.05
C LEU A 60 -2.66 -4.00 9.18
N ARG A 61 -2.29 -2.81 9.64
CA ARG A 61 -0.88 -2.46 9.90
C ARG A 61 -0.24 -3.36 10.94
N VAL A 62 -0.94 -3.68 12.02
CA VAL A 62 -0.41 -4.58 13.05
C VAL A 62 -0.09 -5.95 12.43
N LYS A 63 -1.03 -6.53 11.67
CA LYS A 63 -0.79 -7.79 10.96
C LYS A 63 0.39 -7.71 9.99
N LEU A 64 0.48 -6.63 9.22
CA LEU A 64 1.58 -6.43 8.27
C LEU A 64 2.95 -6.29 8.94
N MET A 65 3.02 -5.85 10.21
CA MET A 65 4.30 -5.76 10.91
C MET A 65 4.91 -7.14 11.22
N ASP A 66 4.10 -8.20 11.23
CA ASP A 66 4.58 -9.57 11.44
C ASP A 66 5.12 -10.21 10.15
N ALA A 67 4.76 -9.69 8.97
CA ALA A 67 5.17 -10.25 7.68
C ALA A 67 6.69 -10.21 7.46
N GLU A 68 7.30 -11.29 6.97
CA GLU A 68 8.76 -11.38 6.76
C GLU A 68 9.19 -11.25 5.29
N ASN A 69 8.25 -11.40 4.36
CA ASN A 69 8.50 -11.41 2.92
C ASN A 69 7.31 -10.79 2.14
N ALA A 70 7.46 -10.60 0.83
CA ALA A 70 6.40 -10.01 0.02
C ALA A 70 5.18 -10.92 -0.17
N GLU A 71 5.36 -12.24 -0.07
CA GLU A 71 4.29 -13.23 -0.20
C GLU A 71 3.32 -13.15 0.98
N GLU A 72 3.84 -13.13 2.22
CA GLU A 72 3.04 -12.94 3.44
C GLU A 72 2.29 -11.61 3.44
N VAL A 73 2.92 -10.54 2.94
CA VAL A 73 2.24 -9.25 2.76
C VAL A 73 1.04 -9.37 1.83
N GLU A 74 1.20 -10.07 0.71
CA GLU A 74 0.11 -10.32 -0.25
C GLU A 74 -1.00 -11.18 0.37
N GLU A 75 -0.65 -12.24 1.10
CA GLU A 75 -1.62 -13.10 1.79
C GLU A 75 -2.43 -12.34 2.84
N ILE A 76 -1.77 -11.57 3.70
CA ILE A 76 -2.44 -10.76 4.74
C ILE A 76 -3.46 -9.80 4.11
N ILE A 77 -3.09 -9.17 2.99
CA ILE A 77 -3.96 -8.23 2.28
C ILE A 77 -5.15 -8.96 1.65
N LYS A 78 -4.92 -10.08 0.97
CA LYS A 78 -5.99 -10.90 0.36
C LYS A 78 -6.96 -11.47 1.39
N ASN A 79 -6.45 -11.83 2.57
CA ASN A 79 -7.26 -12.37 3.67
C ASN A 79 -8.02 -11.31 4.48
N THR A 80 -7.85 -10.01 4.17
CA THR A 80 -8.50 -8.90 4.89
C THR A 80 -9.70 -8.32 4.10
N HIS A 81 -10.52 -9.19 3.49
CA HIS A 81 -11.78 -8.80 2.83
C HIS A 81 -12.98 -8.85 3.77
#